data_AF-A0A8S4QQA8-F1
#
_entry.id   AF-A0A8S4QQA8-F1
#
_cell.length_a   1.000
_cell.length_b   1.000
_cell.length_c   1.000
_cell.angle_alpha   90.00
_cell.angle_beta   90.00
_cell.angle_gamma   90.00
#
_symmetry.space_group_name_H-M   'P 1'
#
loop_
_entity.id
_entity.type
_entity.pdbx_description
1 polymer ?
#
loop_
_entity_poly.entity_id
_entity_poly.type
_entity_poly.pdbx_seq_one_letter_code
_entity_poly.pdbx_strand_id
1 'polypeptide(L)'
;VLLLEAGPEEPEVTQVPGFFTALAGSNLDWKYTTESNGKSCLAFPEGKCGWPRGKTMGGSTAINAMAYVRGNKADYDEWALMGNEGWSYDDVSALVFSCRRRVLSISYPQGISERYEEFPDIESLSNQFPSP
;
A
#
# COMPACT_ATOMS: atom_id res chain seq x y z
N VAL A 1 16.21 -17.71 -2.51
CA VAL A 1 14.81 -17.51 -2.05
C VAL A 1 13.89 -18.01 -3.14
N LEU A 2 12.78 -18.70 -2.80
CA LEU A 2 11.75 -19.16 -3.73
C LEU A 2 10.43 -18.45 -3.39
N LEU A 3 9.73 -17.94 -4.40
CA LEU A 3 8.40 -17.33 -4.28
C LEU A 3 7.38 -18.17 -5.04
N LEU A 4 6.26 -18.48 -4.41
CA LEU A 4 5.10 -19.12 -5.04
C LEU A 4 3.93 -18.14 -5.01
N GLU A 5 3.47 -17.74 -6.19
CA GLU A 5 2.34 -16.85 -6.40
C GLU A 5 1.22 -17.61 -7.14
N ALA A 6 -0.02 -17.44 -6.70
CA ALA A 6 -1.17 -18.15 -7.26
C ALA A 6 -1.74 -17.46 -8.50
N GLY A 7 -1.51 -16.15 -8.63
CA GLY A 7 -1.88 -15.36 -9.79
C GLY A 7 -0.84 -15.37 -10.92
N PRO A 8 -1.18 -14.75 -12.06
CA PRO A 8 -0.23 -14.55 -13.14
C PRO A 8 0.80 -13.48 -12.78
N GLU A 9 1.82 -13.35 -13.63
CA GLU A 9 2.66 -12.15 -13.69
C GLU A 9 1.78 -10.89 -13.82
N GLU A 10 2.27 -9.77 -13.27
CA GLU A 10 1.50 -8.52 -13.22
C GLU A 10 1.17 -8.02 -14.64
N PRO A 11 -0.10 -7.93 -15.05
CA PRO A 11 -0.46 -7.48 -16.39
C PRO A 11 -0.40 -5.97 -16.53
N GLU A 12 -0.07 -5.46 -17.73
CA GLU A 12 0.09 -4.01 -18.00
C GLU A 12 -1.12 -3.14 -17.60
N VAL A 13 -2.33 -3.70 -17.58
CA VAL A 13 -3.55 -2.98 -17.17
C VAL A 13 -3.49 -2.50 -15.71
N THR A 14 -2.73 -3.18 -14.84
CA THR A 14 -2.54 -2.78 -13.43
C THR A 14 -1.68 -1.53 -13.29
N GLN A 15 -0.84 -1.25 -14.30
CA GLN A 15 0.05 -0.08 -14.33
C GLN A 15 -0.70 1.22 -14.64
N VAL A 16 -2.00 1.14 -14.96
CA VAL A 16 -2.86 2.31 -15.20
C VAL A 16 -3.69 2.58 -13.94
N PRO A 17 -3.33 3.60 -13.14
CA PRO A 17 -3.99 3.89 -11.86
C PRO A 17 -5.50 4.00 -11.92
N GLY A 18 -6.01 4.61 -13.00
CA GLY A 18 -7.43 4.91 -13.18
C GLY A 18 -8.30 3.65 -13.33
N PHE A 19 -7.71 2.48 -13.51
CA PHE A 19 -8.45 1.23 -13.68
C PHE A 19 -8.66 0.43 -12.39
N PHE A 20 -8.18 0.87 -11.23
CA PHE A 20 -8.27 0.10 -9.99
C PHE A 20 -9.69 -0.41 -9.65
N THR A 21 -10.74 0.37 -9.96
CA THR A 21 -12.14 -0.04 -9.75
C THR A 21 -12.59 -1.16 -10.69
N ALA A 22 -12.07 -1.19 -11.92
CA ALA A 22 -12.36 -2.22 -12.92
C ALA A 22 -11.59 -3.53 -12.66
N LEU A 23 -10.49 -3.47 -11.89
CA LEU A 23 -9.72 -4.65 -11.50
C LEU A 23 -10.41 -5.47 -10.40
N ALA A 24 -11.22 -4.83 -9.56
CA ALA A 24 -12.07 -5.53 -8.59
C ALA A 24 -13.11 -6.41 -9.32
N GLY A 25 -13.20 -7.70 -8.95
CA GLY A 25 -14.06 -8.67 -9.63
C GLY A 25 -13.50 -9.25 -10.93
N SER A 26 -12.31 -8.83 -11.38
CA SER A 26 -11.62 -9.39 -12.56
C SER A 26 -10.99 -10.77 -12.27
N ASN A 27 -10.28 -11.35 -13.23
CA ASN A 27 -9.45 -12.54 -13.00
C ASN A 27 -8.22 -12.30 -12.11
N LEU A 28 -7.89 -11.04 -11.82
CA LEU A 28 -6.81 -10.63 -10.91
C LEU A 28 -7.30 -10.43 -9.48
N ASP A 29 -8.57 -10.69 -9.20
CA ASP A 29 -9.17 -10.63 -7.87
C ASP A 29 -9.50 -12.05 -7.38
N TRP A 30 -9.23 -12.32 -6.10
CA TRP A 30 -9.71 -13.53 -5.42
C TRP A 30 -11.23 -13.56 -5.27
N LYS A 31 -11.90 -12.40 -5.32
CA LYS A 31 -13.36 -12.23 -5.23
C LYS A 31 -13.95 -12.77 -3.94
N TYR A 32 -13.25 -12.56 -2.82
CA TYR A 32 -13.80 -12.90 -1.52
C TYR A 32 -15.05 -12.08 -1.22
N THR A 33 -15.93 -12.65 -0.42
CA THR A 33 -17.08 -11.97 0.16
C THR A 33 -17.03 -12.10 1.67
N THR A 34 -17.54 -11.08 2.35
CA THR A 34 -17.63 -11.12 3.82
C THR A 34 -18.82 -11.98 4.25
N GLU A 35 -18.76 -12.53 5.45
CA GLU A 35 -19.95 -13.03 6.12
C GLU A 35 -20.90 -11.87 6.49
N SER A 36 -22.20 -12.14 6.48
CA SER A 36 -23.20 -11.13 6.85
C SER A 36 -23.22 -10.93 8.36
N ASN A 37 -23.14 -9.68 8.80
CA ASN A 37 -23.24 -9.30 10.22
C ASN A 37 -24.57 -8.58 10.55
N GLY A 38 -25.47 -8.45 9.58
CA GLY A 38 -26.75 -7.75 9.71
C GLY A 38 -26.66 -6.23 9.94
N LYS A 39 -25.47 -5.62 9.83
CA LYS A 39 -25.22 -4.19 10.12
C LYS A 39 -24.57 -3.43 8.97
N SER A 40 -23.72 -4.09 8.19
CA SER A 40 -23.02 -3.50 7.03
C SER A 40 -23.50 -4.11 5.72
N CYS A 41 -23.25 -3.40 4.61
CA CYS A 41 -23.54 -3.89 3.25
C CYS A 41 -24.99 -4.32 3.03
N LEU A 42 -25.93 -3.70 3.74
CA LEU A 42 -27.37 -3.99 3.64
C LEU A 42 -27.96 -3.78 2.25
N ALA A 43 -27.30 -2.96 1.42
CA ALA A 43 -27.67 -2.72 0.02
C ALA A 43 -27.11 -3.77 -0.97
N PHE A 44 -26.27 -4.71 -0.50
CA PHE A 44 -25.69 -5.76 -1.32
C PHE A 44 -26.45 -7.09 -1.14
N PRO A 45 -26.40 -8.00 -2.14
CA PRO A 45 -27.02 -9.32 -2.02
C PRO A 45 -26.59 -10.05 -0.75
N GLU A 46 -27.57 -10.64 -0.05
CA GLU A 46 -27.37 -11.36 1.22
C GLU A 46 -26.74 -10.54 2.35
N GLY A 47 -26.64 -9.20 2.21
CA GLY A 47 -25.97 -8.34 3.19
C GLY A 47 -24.45 -8.55 3.23
N LYS A 48 -23.84 -9.05 2.14
CA LYS A 48 -22.41 -9.39 2.08
C LYS A 48 -21.64 -8.35 1.26
N CYS A 49 -20.47 -7.94 1.75
CA CYS A 49 -19.60 -7.03 1.03
C CYS A 49 -18.68 -7.80 0.08
N GLY A 50 -18.42 -7.26 -1.10
CA GLY A 50 -17.25 -7.66 -1.90
C GLY A 50 -15.97 -7.28 -1.17
N TRP A 51 -14.99 -8.18 -1.14
CA TRP A 51 -13.72 -7.99 -0.45
C TRP A 51 -12.54 -8.26 -1.39
N PRO A 52 -12.27 -7.33 -2.34
CA PRO A 52 -11.29 -7.56 -3.39
C PRO A 52 -9.89 -7.76 -2.81
N ARG A 53 -9.18 -8.79 -3.31
CA ARG A 53 -7.78 -9.09 -2.98
C ARG A 53 -7.04 -9.48 -4.23
N GLY A 54 -5.88 -8.87 -4.46
CA GLY A 54 -5.09 -9.13 -5.65
C GLY A 54 -4.59 -10.57 -5.70
N LYS A 55 -4.76 -11.17 -6.87
CA LYS A 55 -4.30 -12.51 -7.26
C LYS A 55 -3.43 -12.38 -8.50
N THR A 56 -2.22 -11.84 -8.31
CA THR A 56 -1.19 -11.60 -9.32
C THR A 56 0.12 -11.26 -8.62
N MET A 57 1.24 -11.23 -9.32
CA MET A 57 2.51 -10.73 -8.77
C MET A 57 2.34 -9.31 -8.20
N GLY A 58 2.86 -9.08 -6.99
CA GLY A 58 2.58 -7.88 -6.17
C GLY A 58 1.31 -7.97 -5.32
N GLY A 59 0.40 -8.89 -5.63
CA GLY A 59 -0.81 -9.15 -4.86
C GLY A 59 -1.74 -7.95 -4.84
N SER A 60 -2.17 -7.52 -3.65
CA SER A 60 -3.14 -6.42 -3.54
C SER A 60 -2.59 -5.05 -3.90
N THR A 61 -1.26 -4.87 -3.97
CA THR A 61 -0.68 -3.58 -4.41
C THR A 61 -0.92 -3.32 -5.90
N ALA A 62 -1.03 -4.37 -6.71
CA ALA A 62 -1.29 -4.28 -8.15
C ALA A 62 -2.73 -3.85 -8.48
N ILE A 63 -3.66 -3.94 -7.52
CA ILE A 63 -5.09 -3.61 -7.76
C ILE A 63 -5.62 -2.52 -6.84
N ASN A 64 -4.75 -1.87 -6.05
CA ASN A 64 -5.17 -0.84 -5.10
C ASN A 64 -5.36 0.53 -5.79
N ALA A 65 -5.86 1.52 -5.04
CA ALA A 65 -6.04 2.89 -5.53
C ALA A 65 -4.76 3.74 -5.48
N MET A 66 -3.59 3.12 -5.27
CA MET A 66 -2.26 3.74 -5.13
C MET A 66 -2.13 4.83 -4.05
N ALA A 67 -3.10 4.94 -3.14
CA ALA A 67 -3.03 5.90 -2.06
C ALA A 67 -1.87 5.54 -1.13
N TYR A 68 -0.91 6.45 -0.98
CA TYR A 68 0.17 6.35 0.00
C TYR A 68 -0.08 7.35 1.12
N VAL A 69 -0.48 6.83 2.28
CA VAL A 69 -0.74 7.60 3.51
C VAL A 69 -0.03 6.89 4.66
N ARG A 70 0.52 7.67 5.60
CA ARG A 70 1.12 7.15 6.82
C ARG A 70 0.10 7.17 7.95
N GLY A 71 0.13 6.16 8.81
CA GLY A 71 -0.66 6.12 10.04
C GLY A 71 -0.35 7.29 10.99
N ASN A 72 -1.23 7.54 11.95
CA ASN A 72 -1.02 8.53 12.99
C ASN A 72 0.03 8.02 13.99
N LYS A 73 0.88 8.90 14.53
CA LYS A 73 1.86 8.54 15.58
C LYS A 73 1.21 7.79 16.75
N ALA A 74 0.01 8.24 17.17
CA ALA A 74 -0.73 7.61 18.25
C ALA A 74 -1.02 6.11 17.99
N ASP A 75 -1.29 5.72 16.75
CA ASP A 75 -1.60 4.33 16.40
C ASP A 75 -0.39 3.42 16.64
N TYR A 76 0.81 3.87 16.27
CA TYR A 76 2.05 3.12 16.47
C TYR A 76 2.49 3.09 17.94
N ASP A 77 2.39 4.23 18.62
CA ASP A 77 2.73 4.30 20.05
C ASP A 77 1.77 3.41 20.88
N GLU A 78 0.49 3.32 20.50
CA GLU A 78 -0.46 2.36 21.09
C GLU A 78 -0.03 0.91 20.86
N TRP A 79 0.47 0.57 19.67
CA TRP A 79 0.99 -0.79 19.41
C TRP A 79 2.18 -1.14 20.31
N ALA A 80 3.10 -0.19 20.52
CA ALA A 80 4.20 -0.37 21.46
C ALA A 80 3.70 -0.57 22.90
N LEU A 81 2.70 0.20 23.33
CA LEU A 81 2.07 0.06 24.65
C LEU A 81 1.36 -1.28 24.84
N MET A 82 0.85 -1.89 23.77
CA MET A 82 0.29 -3.26 23.80
C MET A 82 1.36 -4.36 23.92
N GLY A 83 2.64 -3.99 24.08
CA GLY A 83 3.75 -4.93 24.27
C GLY A 83 4.52 -5.28 22.99
N ASN A 84 4.27 -4.56 21.89
CA ASN A 84 5.01 -4.74 20.64
C ASN A 84 6.25 -3.83 20.63
N GLU A 85 7.30 -4.22 21.35
CA GLU A 85 8.56 -3.48 21.37
C GLU A 85 9.12 -3.25 19.94
N GLY A 86 9.61 -2.05 19.66
CA GLY A 86 10.09 -1.65 18.33
C GLY A 86 9.00 -1.21 17.35
N TRP A 87 7.73 -1.14 17.78
CA TRP A 87 6.62 -0.66 16.96
C TRP A 87 6.16 0.77 17.30
N SER A 88 6.91 1.51 18.13
CA SER A 88 6.61 2.92 18.36
C SER A 88 6.80 3.70 17.07
N TYR A 89 6.18 4.87 16.95
CA TYR A 89 6.31 5.68 15.74
C TYR A 89 7.77 5.99 15.40
N ASP A 90 8.56 6.27 16.43
CA ASP A 90 9.94 6.70 16.28
C ASP A 90 10.78 5.54 15.72
N ASP A 91 10.54 4.31 16.20
CA ASP A 91 11.21 3.09 15.72
C ASP A 91 10.90 2.77 14.25
N VAL A 92 9.64 2.91 13.83
CA VAL A 92 9.21 2.51 12.47
C VAL A 92 9.35 3.62 11.43
N SER A 93 9.43 4.89 11.86
CA SER A 93 9.40 6.04 10.96
C SER A 93 10.51 5.96 9.90
N ALA A 94 11.73 5.64 10.30
CA ALA A 94 12.89 5.54 9.42
C ALA A 94 12.68 4.48 8.31
N LEU A 95 12.13 3.32 8.65
CA LEU A 95 11.81 2.27 7.68
C LEU A 95 10.77 2.74 6.66
N VAL A 96 9.68 3.36 7.15
CA VAL A 96 8.61 3.87 6.28
C VAL A 96 9.13 4.94 5.31
N PHE A 97 10.08 5.77 5.74
CA PHE A 97 10.74 6.75 4.87
C PHE A 97 11.67 6.10 3.85
N SER A 98 12.39 5.05 4.23
CA SER A 98 13.30 4.32 3.33
C SER A 98 12.58 3.62 2.18
N CYS A 99 11.34 3.16 2.39
CA CYS A 99 10.57 2.45 1.37
C CYS A 99 10.00 3.31 0.24
N ARG A 100 10.29 4.62 0.18
CA ARG A 100 9.81 5.49 -0.90
C ARG A 100 10.93 6.29 -1.54
N ARG A 101 10.74 6.62 -2.81
CA ARG A 101 11.51 7.66 -3.50
C ARG A 101 10.54 8.66 -4.10
N ARG A 102 10.72 9.95 -3.81
CA ARG A 102 9.86 11.01 -4.35
C ARG A 102 10.35 11.37 -5.74
N VAL A 103 9.47 11.27 -6.73
CA VAL A 103 9.69 11.82 -8.07
C VAL A 103 9.34 13.31 -8.03
N LEU A 104 10.29 14.17 -8.40
CA LEU A 104 10.17 15.62 -8.39
C LEU A 104 9.63 16.18 -9.71
N SER A 105 10.01 15.58 -10.85
CA SER A 105 9.54 16.01 -12.16
C SER A 105 9.62 14.87 -13.16
N ILE A 106 8.65 14.82 -14.07
CA ILE A 106 8.66 13.98 -15.27
C ILE A 106 8.65 14.90 -16.48
N SER A 107 9.65 14.77 -17.35
CA SER A 107 9.79 15.58 -18.57
C SER A 107 9.41 14.77 -19.80
N TYR A 108 8.69 15.36 -20.75
CA TYR A 108 8.17 14.66 -21.93
C TYR A 108 8.65 15.09 -23.34
N PRO A 109 9.50 16.11 -23.56
CA PRO A 109 9.79 16.48 -24.96
C PRO A 109 10.76 15.54 -25.68
N GLN A 110 11.54 14.69 -24.98
CA GLN A 110 12.62 13.88 -25.59
C GLN A 110 12.77 12.46 -24.99
N GLY A 111 11.73 11.94 -24.34
CA GLY A 111 11.76 10.67 -23.62
C GLY A 111 11.46 10.83 -22.13
N ILE A 112 11.22 9.73 -21.43
CA ILE A 112 10.93 9.75 -19.99
C ILE A 112 12.23 10.05 -19.25
N SER A 113 12.35 11.25 -18.70
CA SER A 113 13.37 11.58 -17.71
C SER A 113 12.72 11.89 -16.36
N GLU A 114 13.04 11.06 -15.37
CA GLU A 114 12.58 11.21 -14.00
C GLU A 114 13.71 11.84 -13.17
N ARG A 115 13.39 12.91 -12.45
CA ARG A 115 14.24 13.40 -11.36
C ARG A 115 13.67 12.96 -10.04
N TYR A 116 14.53 12.39 -9.21
CA TYR A 116 14.19 11.99 -7.85
C TYR A 116 14.77 12.97 -6.84
N GLU A 117 14.08 13.12 -5.71
CA GLU A 117 14.66 13.74 -4.52
C GLU A 117 15.77 12.81 -4.00
N GLU A 118 16.95 13.37 -3.69
CA GLU A 118 17.98 12.63 -2.97
C GLU A 118 17.46 12.37 -1.55
N PHE A 119 17.32 11.09 -1.21
CA PHE A 119 16.93 10.71 0.13
C PHE A 119 18.16 10.74 1.04
N PRO A 120 18.07 11.40 2.20
CA PRO A 120 19.11 11.29 3.22
C PRO A 120 19.22 9.81 3.67
N ASP A 121 20.43 9.33 3.94
CA ASP A 121 20.66 7.99 4.47
C ASP A 121 19.89 7.77 5.77
N ILE A 122 19.57 6.51 6.10
CA ILE A 122 18.73 6.13 7.26
C ILE A 122 19.20 6.80 8.57
N GLU A 123 20.50 6.91 8.79
CA GLU A 123 21.09 7.57 9.98
C GLU A 123 20.86 9.09 10.02
N SER A 124 20.65 9.73 8.87
CA SER A 124 20.36 11.16 8.79
C SER A 124 18.86 11.48 8.87
N LEU A 125 18.00 10.53 8.53
CA LEU A 125 16.54 10.65 8.68
C LEU A 125 16.09 10.60 10.15
N SER A 126 16.75 9.81 11.00
CA SER A 126 16.47 9.77 12.45
C SER A 126 16.78 11.11 13.14
N ASN A 127 17.70 11.90 12.59
CA ASN A 127 18.12 13.19 13.15
C ASN A 127 17.28 14.39 12.66
N GLN A 128 16.50 14.26 11.57
CA GLN A 128 15.68 15.34 11.01
C GLN A 128 14.30 15.51 11.66
N PHE A 129 13.83 14.49 12.38
CA PHE A 129 12.57 14.52 13.10
C PHE A 129 12.83 14.27 14.59
N PRO A 130 13.45 15.23 15.30
CA PRO A 130 13.62 15.08 16.75
C PRO A 130 12.24 15.06 17.41
N SER A 131 12.04 14.10 18.30
CA SER A 131 10.85 14.01 19.16
C SER A 131 10.66 15.33 19.94
N PRO A 132 9.42 15.79 20.16
CA PRO A 132 9.15 16.93 21.04
C PRO A 132 9.55 16.68 22.50
#